data_AF-A0A7J7K6E2-F1
#
_entry.id   AF-A0A7J7K6E2-F1
#
_cell.length_a   1.000
_cell.length_b   1.000
_cell.length_c   1.000
_cell.angle_alpha   90.00
_cell.angle_beta   90.00
_cell.angle_gamma   90.00
#
_symmetry.space_group_name_H-M   'P 1'
#
loop_
_entity.id
_entity.type
_entity.pdbx_description
1 polymer ?
#
loop_
_entity_poly.entity_id
_entity_poly.type
_entity_poly.pdbx_seq_one_letter_code
_entity_poly.pdbx_strand_id
1 'polypeptide(L)'
;MSVKESPWTGYFTLLTRSDGFIVNQASAIITKMACWGKDSMDEQNQHVYVTWLRDQLRIPNNDYTQSVCRCLQILLRIDGYRKVFFEIDGVSAIVNVLSSRVGFQLQYQLTFCLWSTYRNLLENQKDADKQQNALSMVQCKLIKQLEILTDKKFEDEDVVDDIKFLSEFLETSVQDLSSFDEYVTEIKSGRLEWSPVS
;
A
#
# COMPACT_ATOMS: atom_id res chain seq x y z
N MET A 1 22.68 32.63 -10.94
CA MET A 1 22.15 31.53 -10.10
C MET A 1 21.20 30.73 -10.99
N SER A 2 21.67 29.63 -11.58
CA SER A 2 20.78 28.76 -12.35
C SER A 2 19.96 27.95 -11.36
N VAL A 3 18.64 28.13 -11.37
CA VAL A 3 17.73 27.18 -10.73
C VAL A 3 18.05 25.84 -11.38
N LYS A 4 18.68 24.92 -10.64
CA LYS A 4 18.78 23.53 -11.09
C LYS A 4 17.34 23.03 -11.10
N GLU A 5 16.69 23.06 -12.26
CA GLU A 5 15.42 22.39 -12.43
C GLU A 5 15.62 20.95 -11.98
N SER A 6 14.74 20.52 -11.08
CA SER A 6 14.77 19.17 -10.56
C SER A 6 14.71 18.21 -11.76
N PRO A 7 15.63 17.23 -11.88
CA PRO A 7 15.68 16.35 -13.04
C PRO A 7 14.33 15.62 -13.26
N TRP A 8 13.52 15.49 -12.21
CA TRP A 8 12.19 14.90 -12.19
C TRP A 8 11.13 15.65 -13.02
N THR A 9 11.20 16.99 -13.10
CA THR A 9 10.17 17.81 -13.77
C THR A 9 10.04 17.49 -15.27
N GLY A 10 11.18 17.23 -15.92
CA GLY A 10 11.20 16.80 -17.32
C GLY A 10 10.57 15.42 -17.53
N TYR A 11 10.81 14.48 -16.62
CA TYR A 11 10.21 13.15 -16.68
C TYR A 11 8.71 13.16 -16.39
N PHE A 12 8.23 14.03 -15.51
CA PHE A 12 6.80 14.15 -15.24
C PHE A 12 6.01 14.74 -16.41
N THR A 13 6.64 15.60 -17.21
CA THR A 13 6.04 16.05 -18.48
C THR A 13 5.89 14.91 -19.49
N LEU A 14 6.70 13.85 -19.39
CA LEU A 14 6.53 12.65 -20.21
C LEU A 14 5.35 11.79 -19.77
N LEU A 15 4.94 11.86 -18.49
CA LEU A 15 3.78 11.13 -17.96
C LEU A 15 2.44 11.73 -18.44
N THR A 16 2.42 12.98 -18.90
CA THR A 16 1.21 13.65 -19.41
C THR A 16 1.03 13.50 -20.92
N ARG A 17 1.86 12.69 -21.60
CA ARG A 17 1.76 12.49 -23.05
C ARG A 17 0.63 11.52 -23.42
N SER A 18 0.14 11.63 -24.64
CA SER A 18 -0.97 10.81 -25.16
C SER A 18 -0.60 9.36 -25.47
N ASP A 19 0.69 9.05 -25.58
CA ASP A 19 1.18 7.71 -25.94
C ASP A 19 1.37 6.85 -24.69
N GLY A 20 0.51 5.84 -24.53
CA GLY A 20 0.53 4.94 -23.39
C GLY A 20 1.81 4.11 -23.25
N PHE A 21 2.48 3.77 -24.36
CA PHE A 21 3.75 3.05 -24.30
C PHE A 21 4.85 3.95 -23.74
N ILE A 22 4.99 5.17 -24.29
CA ILE A 22 5.99 6.15 -23.83
C ILE A 22 5.77 6.48 -22.35
N VAL A 23 4.53 6.68 -21.93
CA VAL A 23 4.17 6.98 -20.55
C VAL A 23 4.61 5.86 -19.59
N ASN A 24 4.37 4.60 -19.96
CA ASN A 24 4.76 3.45 -19.12
C ASN A 24 6.28 3.21 -19.11
N GLN A 25 6.97 3.41 -20.23
CA GLN A 25 8.43 3.36 -20.26
C GLN A 25 9.06 4.48 -19.44
N ALA A 26 8.51 5.70 -19.52
CA ALA A 26 8.93 6.82 -18.69
C ALA A 26 8.72 6.51 -17.20
N SER A 27 7.56 5.98 -16.83
CA SER A 27 7.28 5.52 -15.46
C SER A 27 8.30 4.49 -14.97
N ALA A 28 8.63 3.49 -15.80
CA ALA A 28 9.64 2.49 -15.42
C ALA A 28 11.02 3.13 -15.19
N ILE A 29 11.44 4.09 -16.01
CA ILE A 29 12.70 4.81 -15.83
C ILE A 29 12.65 5.64 -14.54
N ILE A 30 11.56 6.37 -14.29
CA ILE A 30 11.35 7.17 -13.09
C ILE A 30 11.47 6.29 -11.85
N THR A 31 10.77 5.14 -11.80
CA THR A 31 10.86 4.19 -10.67
C THR A 31 12.29 3.73 -10.43
N LYS A 32 13.03 3.35 -11.49
CA LYS A 32 14.41 2.88 -11.34
C LYS A 32 15.33 3.98 -10.83
N MET A 33 15.16 5.21 -11.32
CA MET A 33 15.88 6.36 -10.82
C MET A 33 15.49 6.69 -9.37
N ALA A 34 14.21 6.57 -9.02
CA ALA A 34 13.70 6.82 -7.68
C ALA A 34 14.34 5.87 -6.65
N CYS A 35 14.55 4.61 -7.05
CA CYS A 35 15.02 3.57 -6.16
C CYS A 35 16.54 3.40 -6.11
N TRP A 36 17.24 3.66 -7.20
CA TRP A 36 18.68 3.44 -7.32
C TRP A 36 19.48 4.69 -7.70
N GLY A 37 18.80 5.82 -7.91
CA GLY A 37 19.44 7.09 -8.18
C GLY A 37 20.16 7.65 -6.96
N LYS A 38 21.21 8.44 -7.21
CA LYS A 38 21.95 9.15 -6.15
C LYS A 38 21.16 10.33 -5.57
N ASP A 39 20.26 10.91 -6.37
CA ASP A 39 19.39 12.01 -5.98
C ASP A 39 18.01 11.44 -5.62
N SER A 40 17.64 11.50 -4.34
CA SER A 40 16.31 11.10 -3.88
C SER A 40 15.27 12.15 -4.32
N MET A 41 14.06 11.72 -4.68
CA MET A 41 12.95 12.63 -4.95
C MET A 41 12.60 13.44 -3.70
N ASP A 42 12.29 14.72 -3.87
CA ASP A 42 11.66 15.52 -2.81
C ASP A 42 10.20 15.03 -2.55
N GLU A 43 9.67 15.36 -1.37
CA GLU A 43 8.35 14.91 -0.93
C GLU A 43 7.22 15.29 -1.90
N GLN A 44 7.31 16.46 -2.52
CA GLN A 44 6.32 16.92 -3.50
C GLN A 44 6.33 16.03 -4.77
N ASN A 45 7.50 15.71 -5.32
CA ASN A 45 7.62 14.85 -6.49
C ASN A 45 7.24 13.40 -6.16
N GLN A 46 7.51 12.94 -4.93
CA GLN A 46 7.01 11.65 -4.45
C GLN A 46 5.48 11.61 -4.48
N HIS A 47 4.82 12.61 -3.89
CA HIS A 47 3.35 12.71 -3.87
C HIS A 47 2.74 12.71 -5.28
N VAL A 48 3.33 13.47 -6.21
CA VAL A 48 2.88 13.51 -7.61
C VAL A 48 3.00 12.15 -8.28
N TYR A 49 4.15 11.49 -8.17
CA TYR A 49 4.39 10.22 -8.86
C TYR A 49 3.59 9.05 -8.28
N VAL A 50 3.53 8.96 -6.96
CA VAL A 50 2.78 7.91 -6.26
C VAL A 50 1.27 8.07 -6.51
N THR A 51 0.77 9.32 -6.54
CA THR A 51 -0.61 9.64 -6.95
C THR A 51 -0.88 9.16 -8.37
N TRP A 52 0.03 9.43 -9.30
CA TRP A 52 -0.11 8.97 -10.68
C TRP A 52 -0.18 7.44 -10.78
N LEU A 53 0.69 6.72 -10.06
CA LEU A 53 0.66 5.24 -10.02
C LEU A 53 -0.67 4.71 -9.48
N ARG A 54 -1.18 5.29 -8.39
CA ARG A 54 -2.51 4.95 -7.83
C ARG A 54 -3.61 5.16 -8.86
N ASP A 55 -3.60 6.30 -9.54
CA ASP A 55 -4.66 6.64 -10.51
C ASP A 55 -4.63 5.70 -11.72
N GLN A 56 -3.43 5.30 -12.17
CA GLN A 56 -3.28 4.29 -13.24
C GLN A 56 -3.84 2.92 -12.86
N LEU A 57 -3.79 2.53 -11.58
CA LEU A 57 -4.40 1.30 -11.08
C LEU A 57 -5.93 1.37 -11.02
N ARG A 58 -6.51 2.58 -10.88
CA ARG A 58 -7.96 2.79 -10.84
C ARG A 58 -8.60 2.79 -12.22
N ILE A 59 -7.82 2.95 -13.30
CA ILE A 59 -8.34 2.93 -14.68
C ILE A 59 -8.78 1.50 -15.03
N PRO A 60 -10.06 1.28 -15.36
CA PRO A 60 -10.54 -0.04 -15.76
C PRO A 60 -9.97 -0.43 -17.12
N ASN A 61 -9.65 -1.72 -17.31
CA ASN A 61 -9.09 -2.28 -18.55
C ASN A 61 -7.80 -1.60 -19.05
N ASN A 62 -6.92 -1.21 -18.12
CA ASN A 62 -5.62 -0.67 -18.50
C ASN A 62 -4.66 -1.80 -18.95
N ASP A 63 -4.29 -1.81 -20.22
CA ASP A 63 -3.34 -2.79 -20.81
C ASP A 63 -1.99 -2.79 -20.10
N TYR A 64 -1.62 -1.69 -19.45
CA TYR A 64 -0.35 -1.51 -18.76
C TYR A 64 -0.41 -1.76 -17.26
N THR A 65 -1.53 -2.26 -16.72
CA THR A 65 -1.71 -2.51 -15.26
C THR A 65 -0.56 -3.32 -14.67
N GLN A 66 -0.06 -4.33 -15.39
CA GLN A 66 1.09 -5.14 -14.98
C GLN A 66 2.37 -4.31 -14.84
N SER A 67 2.63 -3.41 -15.79
CA SER A 67 3.81 -2.54 -15.78
C SER A 67 3.72 -1.53 -14.64
N VAL A 68 2.55 -0.92 -14.44
CA VAL A 68 2.27 0.02 -13.35
C VAL A 68 2.44 -0.67 -11.99
N CYS A 69 1.87 -1.87 -11.83
CA CYS A 69 2.00 -2.64 -10.60
C CYS A 69 3.46 -3.03 -10.33
N ARG A 70 4.22 -3.39 -11.36
CA ARG A 70 5.66 -3.66 -11.21
C ARG A 70 6.44 -2.43 -10.76
N CYS A 71 6.13 -1.26 -11.32
CA CYS A 71 6.73 0.01 -10.89
C CYS A 71 6.42 0.27 -9.41
N LEU A 72 5.14 0.13 -9.02
CA LEU A 72 4.72 0.29 -7.64
C LEU A 72 5.41 -0.70 -6.69
N GLN A 73 5.52 -1.97 -7.08
CA GLN A 73 6.19 -3.01 -6.28
C GLN A 73 7.66 -2.68 -5.99
N ILE A 74 8.36 -2.08 -6.96
CA ILE A 74 9.76 -1.66 -6.79
C ILE A 74 9.84 -0.40 -5.93
N LEU A 75 8.93 0.57 -6.14
CA LEU A 75 8.89 1.83 -5.42
C LEU A 75 8.59 1.63 -3.93
N LEU A 76 7.62 0.77 -3.60
CA LEU A 76 7.24 0.41 -2.24
C LEU A 76 8.29 -0.45 -1.52
N ARG A 77 9.46 -0.71 -2.09
CA ARG A 77 10.60 -1.27 -1.33
C ARG A 77 11.29 -0.22 -0.46
N ILE A 78 11.08 1.06 -0.73
CA ILE A 78 11.73 2.17 -0.02
C ILE A 78 10.72 2.83 0.93
N ASP A 79 11.15 3.02 2.17
CA ASP A 79 10.29 3.49 3.27
C ASP A 79 9.64 4.85 3.03
N GLY A 80 10.34 5.78 2.36
CA GLY A 80 9.82 7.13 2.08
C GLY A 80 8.52 7.11 1.27
N TYR A 81 8.46 6.28 0.23
CA TYR A 81 7.30 6.22 -0.67
C TYR A 81 6.10 5.47 -0.06
N ARG A 82 6.34 4.61 0.95
CA ARG A 82 5.27 3.84 1.61
C ARG A 82 4.30 4.74 2.37
N LYS A 83 4.84 5.74 3.09
CA LYS A 83 4.03 6.73 3.84
C LYS A 83 3.14 7.53 2.91
N VAL A 84 3.74 8.08 1.85
CA VAL A 84 3.02 8.80 0.81
C VAL A 84 1.92 7.92 0.20
N PHE A 85 2.23 6.66 -0.12
CA PHE A 85 1.25 5.73 -0.69
C PHE A 85 0.06 5.46 0.26
N PHE A 86 0.32 5.38 1.56
CA PHE A 86 -0.72 5.23 2.57
C PHE A 86 -1.60 6.49 2.69
N GLU A 87 -0.99 7.67 2.77
CA GLU A 87 -1.69 8.96 2.88
C GLU A 87 -2.64 9.22 1.70
N ILE A 88 -2.27 8.78 0.49
CA ILE A 88 -3.05 9.02 -0.72
C ILE A 88 -4.16 7.98 -0.97
N ASP A 89 -4.52 7.16 0.02
CA ASP A 89 -5.50 6.06 -0.11
C ASP A 89 -5.09 5.04 -1.22
N GLY A 90 -3.79 4.79 -1.34
CA GLY A 90 -3.23 3.84 -2.32
C GLY A 90 -3.62 2.39 -2.01
N VAL A 91 -3.72 2.07 -0.72
CA VAL A 91 -4.14 0.75 -0.22
C VAL A 91 -5.51 0.34 -0.77
N SER A 92 -6.51 1.22 -0.67
CA SER A 92 -7.86 0.98 -1.19
C SER A 92 -7.84 0.71 -2.69
N ALA A 93 -6.99 1.42 -3.45
CA ALA A 93 -6.83 1.17 -4.88
C ALA A 93 -6.34 -0.26 -5.16
N ILE A 94 -5.36 -0.76 -4.41
CA ILE A 94 -4.88 -2.14 -4.54
C ILE A 94 -5.99 -3.15 -4.21
N VAL A 95 -6.72 -2.96 -3.10
CA VAL A 95 -7.79 -3.87 -2.70
C VAL A 95 -8.88 -3.92 -3.76
N ASN A 96 -9.26 -2.78 -4.33
CA ASN A 96 -10.24 -2.73 -5.42
C ASN A 96 -9.77 -3.52 -6.65
N VAL A 97 -8.50 -3.40 -7.05
CA VAL A 97 -7.95 -4.18 -8.19
C VAL A 97 -7.89 -5.67 -7.85
N LEU A 98 -7.48 -6.05 -6.63
CA LEU A 98 -7.47 -7.43 -6.16
C LEU A 98 -8.88 -8.07 -6.09
N SER A 99 -9.90 -7.26 -5.79
CA SER A 99 -11.30 -7.72 -5.78
C SER A 99 -11.82 -8.05 -7.18
N SER A 100 -11.20 -7.49 -8.22
CA SER A 100 -11.51 -7.80 -9.62
C SER A 100 -10.82 -9.09 -10.08
N ARG A 101 -11.28 -9.67 -11.20
CA ARG A 101 -10.65 -10.86 -11.78
C ARG A 101 -9.32 -10.50 -12.42
N VAL A 102 -8.26 -10.56 -11.63
CA VAL A 102 -6.87 -10.34 -12.06
C VAL A 102 -6.11 -11.66 -12.19
N GLY A 103 -5.13 -11.71 -13.11
CA GLY A 103 -4.27 -12.88 -13.27
C GLY A 103 -3.36 -13.12 -12.06
N PHE A 104 -2.88 -14.36 -11.88
CA PHE A 104 -2.08 -14.78 -10.72
C PHE A 104 -0.85 -13.90 -10.46
N GLN A 105 -0.13 -13.52 -11.52
CA GLN A 105 1.04 -12.63 -11.41
C GLN A 105 0.70 -11.27 -10.78
N LEU A 106 -0.46 -10.71 -11.14
CA LEU A 106 -0.88 -9.41 -10.61
C LEU A 106 -1.35 -9.54 -9.16
N GLN A 107 -2.05 -10.63 -8.83
CA GLN A 107 -2.45 -10.94 -7.46
C GLN A 107 -1.22 -10.96 -6.55
N TYR A 108 -0.17 -11.69 -6.95
CA TYR A 108 1.09 -11.75 -6.20
C TYR A 108 1.71 -10.36 -5.99
N GLN A 109 1.88 -9.59 -7.07
CA GLN A 109 2.52 -8.27 -6.96
C GLN A 109 1.74 -7.33 -6.04
N LEU A 110 0.41 -7.35 -6.12
CA LEU A 110 -0.46 -6.52 -5.30
C LEU A 110 -0.46 -6.97 -3.83
N THR A 111 -0.49 -8.28 -3.55
CA THR A 111 -0.32 -8.83 -2.20
C THR A 111 1.02 -8.40 -1.60
N PHE A 112 2.12 -8.50 -2.36
CA PHE A 112 3.43 -8.05 -1.91
C PHE A 112 3.47 -6.53 -1.63
N CYS A 113 2.78 -5.72 -2.43
CA CYS A 113 2.68 -4.27 -2.20
C CYS A 113 1.95 -3.96 -0.89
N LEU A 114 0.85 -4.68 -0.61
CA LEU A 114 0.12 -4.57 0.65
C LEU A 114 1.03 -4.95 1.82
N TRP A 115 1.66 -6.13 1.75
CA TRP A 115 2.60 -6.59 2.78
C TRP A 115 3.71 -5.56 3.07
N SER A 116 4.36 -5.07 2.02
CA SER A 116 5.46 -4.08 2.14
C SER A 116 5.00 -2.78 2.78
N THR A 117 3.77 -2.34 2.49
CA THR A 117 3.20 -1.11 3.04
C THR A 117 2.90 -1.30 4.53
N TYR A 118 2.27 -2.40 4.90
CA TYR A 118 1.84 -2.64 6.28
C TYR A 118 2.98 -2.99 7.22
N ARG A 119 3.91 -3.84 6.79
CA ARG A 119 5.10 -4.16 7.57
C ARG A 119 5.82 -2.90 8.04
N ASN A 120 5.92 -1.90 7.17
CA ASN A 120 6.57 -0.63 7.50
C ASN A 120 5.78 0.22 8.52
N LEU A 121 4.46 0.34 8.34
CA LEU A 121 3.60 1.10 9.27
C LEU A 121 3.65 0.52 10.69
N LEU A 122 3.99 -0.76 10.82
CA LEU A 122 4.10 -1.48 12.08
C LEU A 122 5.50 -1.38 12.68
N GLU A 123 6.55 -1.48 11.85
CA GLU A 123 7.94 -1.43 12.31
C GLU A 123 8.41 0.00 12.67
N ASN A 124 7.88 1.04 12.00
CA ASN A 124 8.48 2.38 12.02
C ASN A 124 7.60 3.50 12.63
N GLN A 125 6.55 3.18 13.39
CA GLN A 125 5.62 4.19 13.95
C GLN A 125 5.54 4.18 15.49
N LYS A 126 5.10 5.30 16.08
CA LYS A 126 4.76 5.39 17.51
C LYS A 126 3.42 4.67 17.76
N ASP A 127 3.20 4.16 18.97
CA ASP A 127 2.08 3.25 19.25
C ASP A 127 0.69 3.82 18.92
N ALA A 128 0.47 5.14 19.05
CA ALA A 128 -0.78 5.79 18.67
C ALA A 128 -1.05 5.78 17.14
N ASP A 129 -0.01 5.97 16.32
CA ASP A 129 -0.14 5.96 14.86
C ASP A 129 -0.30 4.53 14.33
N LYS A 130 0.30 3.53 15.00
CA LYS A 130 0.09 2.11 14.69
C LYS A 130 -1.39 1.72 14.80
N GLN A 131 -2.06 2.19 15.86
CA GLN A 131 -3.46 1.88 16.11
C GLN A 131 -4.39 2.50 15.04
N GLN A 132 -4.15 3.76 14.67
CA GLN A 132 -4.90 4.43 13.61
C GLN A 132 -4.68 3.76 12.25
N ASN A 133 -3.44 3.37 11.94
CA ASN A 133 -3.12 2.66 10.71
C ASN A 133 -3.82 1.31 10.66
N ALA A 134 -3.78 0.53 11.76
CA ALA A 134 -4.48 -0.73 11.89
C ALA A 134 -5.98 -0.59 11.68
N LEU A 135 -6.61 0.43 12.26
CA LEU A 135 -8.02 0.72 12.04
C LEU A 135 -8.33 0.99 10.56
N SER A 136 -7.50 1.77 9.88
CA SER A 136 -7.64 1.99 8.44
C SER A 136 -7.49 0.70 7.62
N MET A 137 -6.61 -0.23 8.02
CA MET A 137 -6.47 -1.54 7.35
C MET A 137 -7.75 -2.37 7.44
N VAL A 138 -8.39 -2.39 8.61
CA VAL A 138 -9.66 -3.10 8.85
C VAL A 138 -10.77 -2.50 7.99
N GLN A 139 -10.83 -1.16 7.92
CA GLN A 139 -11.84 -0.43 7.17
C GLN A 139 -11.70 -0.59 5.65
N CYS A 140 -10.49 -0.82 5.12
CA CYS A 140 -10.25 -1.06 3.70
C CYS A 140 -10.73 -2.43 3.19
N LYS A 141 -11.49 -3.21 3.98
CA LYS A 141 -11.96 -4.57 3.64
C LYS A 141 -10.84 -5.56 3.34
N LEU A 142 -9.63 -5.27 3.82
CA LEU A 142 -8.46 -6.12 3.58
C LEU A 142 -8.66 -7.53 4.14
N ILE A 143 -9.31 -7.67 5.29
CA ILE A 143 -9.63 -8.97 5.92
C ILE A 143 -10.33 -9.89 4.93
N LYS A 144 -11.44 -9.44 4.37
CA LYS A 144 -12.24 -10.23 3.42
C LYS A 144 -11.45 -10.59 2.17
N GLN A 145 -10.55 -9.71 1.73
CA GLN A 145 -9.71 -9.99 0.59
C GLN A 145 -8.61 -10.99 0.94
N LEU A 146 -8.03 -10.93 2.14
CA LEU A 146 -7.06 -11.90 2.64
C LEU A 146 -7.71 -13.27 2.80
N GLU A 147 -8.93 -13.37 3.34
CA GLU A 147 -9.71 -14.63 3.39
C GLU A 147 -9.86 -15.26 2.00
N ILE A 148 -10.27 -14.45 1.00
CA ILE A 148 -10.40 -14.90 -0.39
C ILE A 148 -9.06 -15.36 -0.98
N LEU A 149 -7.95 -14.74 -0.56
CA LEU A 149 -6.61 -15.11 -0.99
C LEU A 149 -6.13 -16.37 -0.26
N THR A 150 -6.38 -16.54 1.03
CA THR A 150 -6.06 -17.74 1.80
C THR A 150 -6.77 -18.99 1.24
N ASP A 151 -8.01 -18.84 0.79
CA ASP A 151 -8.76 -19.94 0.16
C ASP A 151 -8.23 -20.31 -1.25
N LYS A 152 -7.44 -19.45 -1.88
CA LYS A 152 -6.80 -19.76 -3.16
C LYS A 152 -5.56 -20.61 -2.93
N LYS A 153 -5.45 -21.69 -3.71
CA LYS A 153 -4.22 -22.47 -3.78
C LYS A 153 -3.16 -21.69 -4.56
N PHE A 154 -2.24 -21.08 -3.84
CA PHE A 154 -0.98 -20.58 -4.40
C PHE A 154 0.05 -21.71 -4.43
N GLU A 155 0.80 -21.82 -5.54
CA GLU A 155 1.90 -22.80 -5.68
C GLU A 155 3.20 -22.31 -5.03
N ASP A 156 3.30 -21.00 -4.76
CA ASP A 156 4.46 -20.34 -4.18
C ASP A 156 4.33 -20.31 -2.65
N GLU A 157 5.21 -21.04 -1.95
CA GLU A 157 5.21 -21.17 -0.49
C GLU A 157 5.44 -19.83 0.22
N ASP A 158 6.31 -18.97 -0.32
CA ASP A 158 6.60 -17.65 0.27
C ASP A 158 5.34 -16.77 0.30
N VAL A 159 4.49 -16.89 -0.73
CA VAL A 159 3.22 -16.15 -0.84
C VAL A 159 2.20 -16.62 0.18
N VAL A 160 2.11 -17.93 0.35
CA VAL A 160 1.20 -18.53 1.32
C VAL A 160 1.60 -18.08 2.72
N ASP A 161 2.89 -18.05 3.02
CA ASP A 161 3.40 -17.63 4.32
C ASP A 161 3.21 -16.12 4.56
N ASP A 162 3.42 -15.27 3.56
CA ASP A 162 3.14 -13.83 3.64
C ASP A 162 1.63 -13.55 3.88
N ILE A 163 0.74 -14.28 3.19
CA ILE A 163 -0.71 -14.14 3.35
C ILE A 163 -1.14 -14.60 4.75
N LYS A 164 -0.62 -15.72 5.24
CA LYS A 164 -0.89 -16.21 6.60
C LYS A 164 -0.41 -15.21 7.64
N PHE A 165 0.82 -14.73 7.52
CA PHE A 165 1.38 -13.72 8.41
C PHE A 165 0.49 -12.47 8.46
N LEU A 166 0.08 -11.94 7.31
CA LEU A 166 -0.80 -10.77 7.25
C LEU A 166 -2.17 -11.05 7.88
N SER A 167 -2.73 -12.24 7.65
CA SER A 167 -4.04 -12.62 8.18
C SER A 167 -4.01 -12.71 9.71
N GLU A 168 -3.08 -13.49 10.26
CA GLU A 168 -2.89 -13.65 11.71
C GLU A 168 -2.57 -12.31 12.40
N PHE A 169 -1.69 -11.52 11.79
CA PHE A 169 -1.31 -10.22 12.32
C PHE A 169 -2.50 -9.26 12.38
N LEU A 170 -3.30 -9.24 11.32
CA LEU A 170 -4.41 -8.32 11.23
C LEU A 170 -5.60 -8.76 12.09
N GLU A 171 -5.82 -10.06 12.26
CA GLU A 171 -6.75 -10.60 13.26
C GLU A 171 -6.35 -10.19 14.69
N THR A 172 -5.07 -10.31 15.03
CA THR A 172 -4.54 -9.86 16.34
C THR A 172 -4.77 -8.36 16.52
N SER A 173 -4.43 -7.56 15.50
CA SER A 173 -4.63 -6.10 15.54
C SER A 173 -6.10 -5.70 15.69
N VAL A 174 -7.03 -6.46 15.09
CA VAL A 174 -8.48 -6.26 15.24
C VAL A 174 -8.92 -6.57 16.67
N GLN A 175 -8.43 -7.65 17.27
CA GLN A 175 -8.75 -8.02 18.65
C GLN A 175 -8.22 -6.97 19.64
N ASP A 176 -7.01 -6.47 19.43
CA ASP A 176 -6.42 -5.39 20.23
C ASP A 176 -7.23 -4.09 20.11
N LEU A 177 -7.68 -3.74 18.90
CA LEU A 177 -8.56 -2.59 18.68
C LEU A 177 -9.92 -2.76 19.37
N SER A 178 -10.53 -3.95 19.29
CA SER A 178 -11.83 -4.25 19.87
C SER A 178 -11.79 -4.18 21.41
N SER A 179 -10.77 -4.76 22.03
CA SER A 179 -10.59 -4.73 23.49
C SER A 179 -10.29 -3.32 24.01
N PHE A 180 -9.54 -2.51 23.25
CA PHE A 180 -9.29 -1.12 23.61
C PHE A 180 -10.53 -0.23 23.49
N ASP A 181 -11.31 -0.36 22.41
CA ASP A 181 -12.55 0.39 22.24
C ASP A 181 -13.58 0.04 23.33
N GLU A 182 -13.66 -1.23 23.71
CA GLU A 182 -14.49 -1.69 24.82
C GLU A 182 -14.08 -1.01 26.14
N TYR A 183 -12.78 -0.98 26.45
CA TYR A 183 -12.23 -0.33 27.65
C TYR A 183 -12.41 1.19 27.67
N VAL A 184 -12.21 1.87 26.53
CA VAL A 184 -12.43 3.32 26.41
C VAL A 184 -13.92 3.66 26.57
N THR A 185 -14.80 2.81 26.04
CA THR A 185 -16.25 2.98 26.17
C THR A 185 -16.68 2.77 27.62
N GLU A 186 -16.09 1.78 28.30
CA GLU A 186 -16.31 1.52 29.73
C GLU A 186 -15.92 2.74 30.58
N ILE A 187 -14.71 3.28 30.38
CA ILE A 187 -14.23 4.48 31.08
C ILE A 187 -15.13 5.70 30.80
N LYS A 188 -15.55 5.92 29.55
CA LYS A 188 -16.41 7.04 29.17
C LYS A 188 -17.85 6.90 29.66
N SER A 189 -18.34 5.67 29.82
CA SER A 189 -19.69 5.38 30.28
C SER A 189 -19.86 5.55 31.80
N GLY A 190 -18.76 5.63 32.55
CA GLY A 190 -18.76 5.75 34.01
C GLY A 190 -19.29 4.51 34.74
N ARG A 191 -19.50 3.40 34.03
CA ARG A 191 -19.91 2.10 34.57
C ARG A 191 -18.76 1.12 34.40
N LEU A 192 -17.84 1.14 35.37
CA LEU A 192 -16.77 0.14 35.48
C LEU A 192 -17.39 -1.14 36.05
N GLU A 193 -17.47 -2.19 35.23
CA GLU A 193 -17.83 -3.53 35.69
C GLU A 193 -16.58 -4.41 35.58
N TRP A 194 -16.16 -5.01 36.70
CA TRP A 194 -15.02 -5.91 36.71
C TRP A 194 -15.30 -7.15 35.85
N SER A 195 -14.83 -7.15 34.61
CA SER A 195 -14.71 -8.35 33.80
C SER A 195 -13.29 -8.94 33.96
N PRO A 196 -13.15 -10.27 34.06
CA PRO A 196 -11.84 -10.88 34.09
C PRO A 196 -11.24 -10.83 32.68
N VAL A 197 -10.03 -10.31 32.57
CA VAL A 197 -9.24 -10.30 31.33
C VAL A 197 -8.96 -11.75 30.93
N SER A 198 -9.58 -12.21 29.84
CA SER A 198 -9.39 -13.55 29.27
C SER A 198 -8.70 -13.50 27.92
#